data_AF-A0A6I5N6A4-F1
#
_entry.id   AF-A0A6I5N6A4-F1
#
_cell.length_a   1.000
_cell.length_b   1.000
_cell.length_c   1.000
_cell.angle_alpha   90.00
_cell.angle_beta   90.00
_cell.angle_gamma   90.00
#
_symmetry.space_group_name_H-M   'P 1'
#
loop_
_entity.id
_entity.type
_entity.pdbx_description
1 polymer ?
#
loop_
_entity_poly.entity_id
_entity_poly.type
_entity_poly.pdbx_seq_one_letter_code
_entity_poly.pdbx_strand_id
1 'polypeptide(L)'
;LMKFLNALIDAEGIQLDSSQSSNGRGGRSASYRITVQSNGNLLIGSAYTKQMGLKPGDEFEISLGRKHIRLKQIDEDDANSIIEEEE
;
A
#
# COMPACT_ATOMS: atom_id res chain seq x y z
N LEU A 1 -35.41 -16.42 -5.51
CA LEU A 1 -36.54 -15.57 -5.95
C LEU A 1 -36.08 -14.26 -6.60
N MET A 2 -35.16 -13.50 -5.98
CA MET A 2 -34.66 -12.20 -6.50
C MET A 2 -33.98 -12.24 -7.89
N LYS A 3 -33.27 -13.33 -8.23
CA LYS A 3 -32.52 -13.44 -9.50
C LYS A 3 -33.42 -13.48 -10.74
N PHE A 4 -34.63 -14.04 -10.61
CA PHE A 4 -35.59 -14.15 -11.70
C PHE A 4 -36.25 -12.79 -12.01
N LEU A 5 -36.58 -12.03 -10.96
CA LEU A 5 -37.15 -10.68 -11.11
C LEU A 5 -36.16 -9.72 -11.77
N ASN A 6 -34.88 -9.77 -11.38
CA ASN A 6 -33.85 -8.94 -12.01
C ASN A 6 -33.68 -9.27 -13.50
N ALA A 7 -33.70 -10.57 -13.87
CA ALA A 7 -33.58 -10.98 -15.26
C ALA A 7 -34.77 -10.52 -16.13
N LEU A 8 -35.98 -10.45 -15.56
CA LEU A 8 -37.17 -9.92 -16.24
C LEU A 8 -37.03 -8.41 -16.47
N ILE A 9 -36.55 -7.68 -15.45
CA ILE A 9 -36.36 -6.22 -15.49
C ILE A 9 -35.26 -5.83 -16.48
N ASP A 10 -34.16 -6.60 -16.53
CA ASP A 10 -33.08 -6.42 -17.52
C ASP A 10 -33.58 -6.66 -18.96
N ALA A 11 -34.46 -7.66 -19.16
CA ALA A 11 -35.02 -7.99 -20.47
C ALA A 11 -36.01 -6.93 -20.98
N GLU A 12 -36.73 -6.25 -20.08
CA GLU A 12 -37.61 -5.12 -20.41
C GLU A 12 -36.84 -3.80 -20.62
N GLY A 13 -35.50 -3.83 -20.50
CA GLY A 13 -34.63 -2.68 -20.75
C GLY A 13 -34.75 -1.57 -19.71
N ILE A 14 -35.38 -1.85 -18.57
CA ILE A 14 -35.49 -0.92 -17.45
C ILE A 14 -34.16 -0.95 -16.72
N GLN A 15 -33.33 0.07 -16.98
CA GLN A 15 -32.13 0.33 -16.20
C GLN A 15 -32.58 0.76 -14.80
N LEU A 16 -32.76 -0.22 -13.91
CA LEU A 16 -32.62 0.05 -12.50
C LEU A 16 -31.24 0.66 -12.35
N ASP A 17 -31.18 1.86 -11.78
CA ASP A 17 -29.95 2.49 -11.31
C ASP A 17 -29.37 1.61 -10.19
N SER A 18 -28.91 0.43 -10.58
CA SER A 18 -27.82 -0.25 -9.95
C SER A 18 -26.63 0.64 -10.23
N SER A 19 -26.54 1.71 -9.46
CA SER A 19 -25.30 2.21 -8.94
C SER A 19 -24.63 1.07 -8.14
N GLN A 20 -24.31 -0.03 -8.82
CA GLN A 20 -22.96 -0.57 -8.85
C GLN A 20 -22.06 0.58 -9.31
N SER A 21 -21.92 1.57 -8.43
CA SER A 21 -20.70 2.34 -8.32
C SER A 21 -19.60 1.30 -8.45
N SER A 22 -18.77 1.53 -9.44
CA SER A 22 -17.50 0.89 -9.72
C SER A 22 -16.50 0.94 -8.55
N ASN A 23 -16.97 1.08 -7.31
CA ASN A 23 -16.30 0.66 -6.09
C ASN A 23 -16.32 -0.88 -5.99
N GLY A 24 -15.76 -1.51 -7.02
CA GLY A 24 -15.50 -2.93 -7.04
C GLY A 24 -14.70 -3.32 -5.81
N ARG A 25 -15.28 -4.20 -4.99
CA ARG A 25 -14.69 -4.78 -3.78
C ARG A 25 -14.27 -3.69 -2.79
N GLY A 26 -15.09 -3.51 -1.74
CA GLY A 26 -14.67 -2.82 -0.51
C GLY A 26 -13.43 -3.51 0.07
N GLY A 27 -12.27 -3.16 -0.47
CA GLY A 27 -10.98 -3.68 -0.10
C GLY A 27 -10.65 -3.16 1.28
N ARG A 28 -9.97 -4.01 2.07
CA ARG A 28 -9.40 -3.61 3.35
C ARG A 28 -8.62 -2.31 3.14
N SER A 29 -9.05 -1.24 3.81
CA SER A 29 -8.23 -0.04 3.92
C SER A 29 -6.91 -0.43 4.57
N ALA A 30 -5.81 0.16 4.09
CA ALA A 30 -4.51 -0.02 4.71
C ALA A 30 -4.59 0.56 6.12
N SER A 31 -4.87 -0.30 7.11
CA SER A 31 -4.67 0.05 8.50
C SER A 31 -3.16 0.17 8.64
N TYR A 32 -2.63 1.40 8.81
CA TYR A 32 -1.21 1.76 9.01
C TYR A 32 -0.59 1.11 10.27
N ARG A 33 -0.86 -0.17 10.48
CA ARG A 33 -0.53 -1.02 11.60
C ARG A 33 -0.20 -2.39 11.03
N ILE A 34 1.01 -2.85 11.32
CA ILE A 34 1.46 -4.19 10.98
C ILE A 34 1.86 -4.93 12.26
N THR A 35 1.65 -6.24 12.27
CA THR A 35 2.09 -7.13 13.35
C THR A 35 3.36 -7.85 12.92
N VAL A 36 4.28 -8.05 13.86
CA VAL A 36 5.47 -8.88 13.65
C VAL A 36 5.01 -10.29 13.28
N GLN A 37 5.59 -10.85 12.22
CA GLN A 37 5.30 -12.23 11.80
C GLN A 37 5.95 -13.23 12.76
N SER A 38 5.52 -14.51 12.72
CA SER A 38 6.08 -15.56 13.59
C SER A 38 7.57 -15.80 13.40
N ASN A 39 8.12 -15.44 12.23
CA ASN A 39 9.55 -15.49 11.91
C ASN A 39 10.34 -14.28 12.44
N GLY A 40 9.67 -13.31 13.09
CA GLY A 40 10.31 -12.08 13.60
C GLY A 40 10.42 -10.95 12.57
N ASN A 41 9.97 -11.13 11.34
CA ASN A 41 10.12 -10.13 10.29
C ASN A 41 8.95 -9.11 10.27
N LEU A 42 9.28 -7.88 9.88
CA LEU A 42 8.32 -6.83 9.54
C LEU A 42 8.27 -6.67 8.01
N LEU A 43 7.11 -6.92 7.42
CA LEU A 43 6.90 -6.73 5.99
C LEU A 43 6.06 -5.48 5.75
N ILE A 44 6.60 -4.55 4.94
CA ILE A 44 5.88 -3.35 4.53
C ILE A 44 5.03 -3.70 3.30
N GLY A 45 3.72 -3.53 3.43
CA GLY A 45 2.80 -3.78 2.33
C GLY A 45 2.96 -2.79 1.19
N SER A 46 2.64 -3.23 -0.04
CA SER A 46 2.78 -2.41 -1.25
C SER A 46 1.91 -1.16 -1.28
N ALA A 47 0.87 -1.08 -0.44
CA ALA A 47 0.07 0.13 -0.31
C ALA A 47 0.91 1.33 0.18
N TYR A 48 1.84 1.10 1.11
CA TYR A 48 2.68 2.16 1.67
C TYR A 48 3.80 2.55 0.72
N THR A 49 4.48 1.57 0.13
CA THR A 49 5.59 1.83 -0.81
C THR A 49 5.09 2.53 -2.08
N LYS A 50 3.90 2.18 -2.57
CA LYS A 50 3.25 2.90 -3.68
C LYS A 50 2.87 4.33 -3.34
N GLN A 51 2.34 4.56 -2.13
CA GLN A 51 2.00 5.92 -1.68
C GLN A 51 3.26 6.79 -1.52
N MET A 52 4.38 6.18 -1.11
CA MET A 52 5.68 6.83 -0.98
C MET A 52 6.43 6.94 -2.32
N GLY A 53 5.97 6.28 -3.38
CA GLY A 53 6.59 6.33 -4.71
C GLY A 53 7.90 5.55 -4.84
N LEU A 54 8.15 4.60 -3.93
CA LEU A 54 9.40 3.83 -3.89
C LEU A 54 9.52 2.88 -5.08
N LYS A 55 10.75 2.72 -5.56
CA LYS A 55 11.11 1.85 -6.67
C LYS A 55 11.86 0.62 -6.17
N PRO A 56 11.82 -0.49 -6.92
CA PRO A 56 12.71 -1.62 -6.65
C PRO A 56 14.17 -1.17 -6.79
N GLY A 57 14.95 -1.33 -5.73
CA GLY A 57 16.34 -0.88 -5.67
C GLY A 57 16.59 0.20 -4.61
N ASP A 58 15.55 0.88 -4.13
CA ASP A 58 15.70 1.89 -3.08
C ASP A 58 16.18 1.23 -1.77
N GLU A 59 17.27 1.77 -1.22
CA GLU A 59 17.87 1.29 0.03
C GLU A 59 17.48 2.17 1.21
N PHE A 60 17.41 1.55 2.38
CA PHE A 60 17.05 2.22 3.63
C PHE A 60 18.03 1.87 4.73
N GLU A 61 18.55 2.89 5.39
CA GLU A 61 19.27 2.74 6.64
C GLU A 61 18.29 2.50 7.79
N ILE A 62 18.56 1.47 8.59
CA ILE A 62 17.76 1.11 9.75
C ILE A 62 18.41 1.67 11.01
N SER A 63 17.81 2.69 11.59
CA SER A 63 18.18 3.22 12.90
C SER A 63 17.24 2.68 13.99
N LEU A 64 17.81 2.00 14.99
CA LEU A 64 17.05 1.47 16.12
C LEU A 64 17.00 2.48 17.27
N GLY A 65 15.81 2.96 17.59
CA GLY A 65 15.54 3.71 18.82
C GLY A 65 15.06 2.81 19.96
N ARG A 66 14.87 3.39 21.16
CA ARG A 66 14.37 2.64 22.34
C ARG A 66 12.96 2.05 22.17
N LYS A 67 12.10 2.64 21.33
CA LYS A 67 10.68 2.26 21.15
C LYS A 67 10.20 2.28 19.70
N HIS A 68 11.04 2.70 18.75
CA HIS A 68 10.67 2.80 17.34
C HIS A 68 11.87 2.46 16.47
N ILE A 69 11.57 1.95 15.28
CA ILE A 69 12.54 1.78 14.20
C ILE A 69 12.33 2.95 13.25
N ARG A 70 13.42 3.63 12.89
CA ARG A 70 13.40 4.68 11.88
C ARG A 70 14.07 4.12 10.62
N LEU A 71 13.39 4.26 9.50
CA LEU A 71 13.93 3.97 8.18
C LEU A 71 14.28 5.32 7.53
N LYS A 72 15.55 5.52 7.15
CA LYS A 72 15.99 6.68 6.36
C LYS A 72 16.33 6.16 4.97
N GLN A 73 15.75 6.73 3.93
CA GLN A 73 16.13 6.42 2.56
C GLN A 73 17.57 6.89 2.34
N ILE A 74 18.40 6.02 1.79
CA ILE A 74 19.73 6.39 1.32
C ILE A 74 19.55 6.75 -0.15
N ASP A 75 19.54 8.04 -0.46
CA ASP A 75 19.68 8.48 -1.84
C ASP A 75 21.16 8.36 -2.23
N GLU A 76 21.46 7.93 -3.46
CA GLU A 76 22.84 7.78 -3.96
C GLU A 76 23.66 9.08 -3.81
N ASP A 77 23.00 10.24 -3.72
CA ASP A 77 23.64 11.55 -3.51
C ASP A 77 24.15 11.77 -2.07
N ASP A 78 23.60 11.07 -1.06
CA ASP A 78 24.07 11.16 0.34
C ASP A 78 25.31 10.28 0.59
N ALA A 79 25.61 9.33 -0.30
CA ALA A 79 26.85 8.54 -0.22
C ALA A 79 28.09 9.33 -0.66
N ASN A 80 27.89 10.38 -1.46
CA ASN A 80 28.99 11.19 -2.00
C ASN A 80 29.34 12.40 -1.11
N SER A 81 28.44 12.86 -0.24
CA SER A 81 28.69 13.98 0.69
C SER A 81 29.55 13.60 1.89
N ILE A 82 29.62 12.31 2.26
CA ILE A 82 30.49 11.82 3.33
C ILE A 82 31.97 11.76 2.89
N ILE A 83 32.23 11.67 1.58
CA ILE A 83 33.59 11.58 1.03
C ILE A 83 34.24 12.97 0.89
N GLU A 84 33.46 14.05 0.76
CA GLU A 84 33.98 15.42 0.58
C GLU A 84 34.33 16.14 1.90
N GLU A 85 33.94 15.61 3.07
CA GLU A 85 34.30 16.21 4.37
C GLU A 85 35.68 15.74 4.90
N GLU A 86 36.37 14.82 4.21
CA GLU A 86 37.69 14.31 4.60
C GLU A 86 38.86 14.78 3.70
N GLU A 87 38.70 15.80 2.85
CA GLU A 87 39.80 16.42 2.08
C GLU A 87 40.17 17.85 2.52
#